data_AF-A0A9E5EHZ7-F1
#
_entry.id   AF-A0A9E5EHZ7-F1
#
_cell.length_a   1.000
_cell.length_b   1.000
_cell.length_c   1.000
_cell.angle_alpha   90.00
_cell.angle_beta   90.00
_cell.angle_gamma   90.00
#
_symmetry.space_group_name_H-M   'P 1'
#
loop_
_entity.id
_entity.type
_entity.pdbx_description
1 polymer ?
#
loop_
_entity_poly.entity_id
_entity_poly.type
_entity_poly.pdbx_seq_one_letter_code
_entity_poly.pdbx_strand_id
1 'polypeptide(L)'
;MPIFCLAIVLALSSTLIAAEATTPSDQESAENTVVPTPRLLTSDQIMQKEIDRRRETAFRWNEVLDLAERLYQAGEWKHAESKFRLILNETDGQSFSSGYHQRSRIGVAKCLVAEAMAMKEEGKIGEAAILIKQAENIDPQNRALAKQSAVLSEESDKASDRLNKNPALTEDLISKTSEIKKLLAMSDQLTETGQYRLARERLDDVIRIDPYNRAARAKIEVLEKKRLLAADSRFRASREKALAEVTEAWLPPPPAKVDAKRLRSSGTAGSSNVAEILKTLSSITIPELVFNDKPIREA
;
A
#
# COMPACT_ATOMS: atom_id res chain seq x y z
N MET A 1 25.80 -6.77 19.82
CA MET A 1 26.28 -6.76 21.21
C MET A 1 26.04 -5.37 21.78
N PRO A 2 25.53 -5.19 23.01
CA PRO A 2 24.67 -6.07 23.83
C PRO A 2 23.31 -5.38 24.12
N ILE A 3 22.18 -6.09 24.21
CA ILE A 3 21.72 -6.91 25.36
C ILE A 3 21.58 -6.06 26.63
N PHE A 4 20.34 -5.72 26.98
CA PHE A 4 19.94 -5.58 28.37
C PHE A 4 18.69 -6.41 28.62
N CYS A 5 18.93 -7.68 28.98
CA CYS A 5 18.09 -8.39 29.93
C CYS A 5 18.13 -7.63 31.26
N LEU A 6 16.97 -7.39 31.86
CA LEU A 6 16.85 -7.52 33.31
C LEU A 6 15.41 -7.88 33.67
N ALA A 7 15.23 -9.13 34.05
CA ALA A 7 14.09 -9.60 34.79
C ALA A 7 14.23 -9.12 36.25
N ILE A 8 13.18 -8.50 36.80
CA ILE A 8 13.01 -8.33 38.24
C ILE A 8 11.56 -8.65 38.60
N VAL A 9 11.40 -9.88 39.11
CA VAL A 9 10.70 -10.30 40.33
C VAL A 9 9.54 -9.43 40.85
N LEU A 10 8.33 -10.03 40.80
CA LEU A 10 7.27 -10.08 41.82
C LEU A 10 7.33 -9.09 42.99
N ALA A 11 6.28 -8.26 43.11
CA ALA A 11 5.69 -7.91 44.39
C ALA A 11 4.20 -7.53 44.22
N LEU A 12 3.35 -8.31 44.86
CA LEU A 12 1.95 -7.96 45.14
C LEU A 12 1.89 -6.64 45.92
N SER A 13 1.00 -5.74 45.54
CA SER A 13 0.42 -4.79 46.50
C SER A 13 -0.95 -4.29 46.01
N SER A 14 -1.96 -4.80 46.69
CA SER A 14 -3.33 -4.35 46.71
C SER A 14 -3.45 -3.06 47.53
N THR A 15 -4.12 -2.04 46.99
CA THR A 15 -4.75 -0.94 47.75
C THR A 15 -6.09 -0.64 47.08
N LEU A 16 -7.20 -1.01 47.73
CA LEU A 16 -8.00 -0.17 48.64
C LEU A 16 -8.64 1.05 47.95
N ILE A 17 -9.88 0.88 47.52
CA ILE A 17 -10.89 1.95 47.50
C ILE A 17 -11.92 1.59 48.56
N ALA A 18 -11.96 2.41 49.60
CA ALA A 18 -12.97 2.41 50.63
C ALA A 18 -14.22 3.15 50.11
N ALA A 19 -15.39 2.56 50.32
CA ALA A 19 -16.66 3.28 50.28
C ALA A 19 -17.43 2.91 51.55
N GLU A 20 -17.79 3.97 52.26
CA GLU A 20 -18.36 4.07 53.59
C GLU A 20 -19.69 3.31 53.75
N ALA A 21 -19.94 2.92 54.99
CA ALA A 21 -21.07 2.15 55.47
C ALA A 21 -22.37 2.96 55.56
N THR A 22 -23.51 2.29 55.37
CA THR A 22 -24.68 2.50 56.22
C THR A 22 -25.44 1.17 56.30
N THR A 23 -25.39 0.54 57.47
CA THR A 23 -26.25 -0.58 57.87
C THR A 23 -27.65 -0.07 58.24
N PRO A 24 -28.66 -0.94 58.14
CA PRO A 24 -29.29 -1.32 59.39
C PRO A 24 -29.27 -2.84 59.56
N SER A 25 -29.03 -3.19 60.82
CA SER A 25 -29.09 -4.50 61.43
C SER A 25 -30.41 -5.21 61.17
N ASP A 26 -30.34 -6.47 60.75
CA ASP A 26 -31.20 -7.52 61.27
C ASP A 26 -30.37 -8.80 61.38
N GLN A 27 -30.16 -9.25 62.61
CA GLN A 27 -29.61 -10.56 62.92
C GLN A 27 -30.76 -11.55 62.93
N GLU A 28 -30.70 -12.58 62.08
CA GLU A 28 -31.24 -13.88 62.47
C GLU A 28 -30.64 -15.03 61.67
N SER A 29 -30.18 -16.02 62.44
CA SER A 29 -30.01 -17.44 62.10
C SER A 29 -28.97 -17.85 61.06
N ALA A 30 -27.91 -18.46 61.60
CA ALA A 30 -27.05 -19.42 60.95
C ALA A 30 -27.81 -20.42 60.08
N GLU A 31 -27.53 -20.43 58.77
CA GLU A 31 -27.97 -21.51 57.89
C GLU A 31 -26.78 -22.07 57.12
N ASN A 32 -26.40 -23.27 57.54
CA ASN A 32 -25.48 -24.25 56.97
C ASN A 32 -24.97 -23.94 55.54
N THR A 33 -23.66 -23.73 55.43
CA THR A 33 -22.91 -23.92 54.18
C THR A 33 -22.92 -25.41 53.81
N VAL A 34 -24.01 -25.86 53.18
CA VAL A 34 -24.08 -27.17 52.53
C VAL A 34 -23.30 -27.06 51.23
N VAL A 35 -22.06 -27.57 51.21
CA VAL A 35 -21.37 -27.90 49.96
C VAL A 35 -22.32 -28.81 49.16
N PRO A 36 -22.77 -28.42 47.96
CA PRO A 36 -23.75 -29.23 47.25
C PRO A 36 -23.07 -30.54 46.82
N THR A 37 -23.35 -31.61 47.56
CA THR A 37 -23.03 -32.97 47.14
C THR A 37 -23.64 -33.19 45.74
N PRO A 38 -22.89 -33.70 44.75
CA PRO A 38 -23.41 -33.87 43.39
C PRO A 38 -24.63 -34.78 43.46
N ARG A 39 -25.81 -34.23 43.13
CA ARG A 39 -27.04 -35.03 43.00
C ARG A 39 -26.78 -36.07 41.91
N LEU A 40 -26.84 -37.35 42.26
CA LEU A 40 -26.75 -38.43 41.29
C LEU A 40 -27.93 -38.30 40.33
N LEU A 41 -27.64 -37.95 39.08
CA LEU A 41 -28.66 -37.76 38.05
C LEU A 41 -29.38 -39.08 37.78
N THR A 42 -30.69 -39.03 37.60
CA THR A 42 -31.45 -40.22 37.19
C THR A 42 -31.09 -40.60 35.76
N SER A 43 -31.25 -41.87 35.39
CA SER A 43 -30.96 -42.36 34.03
C SER A 43 -31.63 -41.49 32.95
N ASP A 44 -32.87 -41.06 33.18
CA ASP A 44 -33.62 -40.20 32.25
C ASP A 44 -33.01 -38.81 32.12
N GLN A 45 -32.52 -38.22 33.22
CA GLN A 45 -31.84 -36.92 33.20
C GLN A 45 -30.48 -36.98 32.51
N ILE A 46 -29.74 -38.08 32.68
CA ILE A 46 -28.48 -38.33 31.97
C ILE A 46 -28.74 -38.45 30.46
N MET A 47 -29.79 -39.19 30.08
CA MET A 47 -30.20 -39.33 28.68
C MET A 47 -30.63 -38.01 28.06
N GLN A 48 -31.44 -37.21 28.75
CA GLN A 48 -31.85 -35.87 28.27
C GLN A 48 -30.65 -34.95 28.07
N LYS A 49 -29.75 -34.88 29.06
CA LYS A 49 -28.52 -34.08 28.95
C LYS A 49 -27.64 -34.52 27.78
N GLU A 50 -27.53 -35.82 27.53
CA GLU A 50 -26.78 -36.35 26.40
C GLU A 50 -27.46 -36.05 25.05
N ILE A 51 -28.80 -36.10 24.99
CA ILE A 51 -29.56 -35.70 23.80
C ILE A 51 -29.35 -34.22 23.50
N ASP A 52 -29.45 -33.35 24.50
CA ASP A 52 -29.30 -31.91 24.35
C ASP A 52 -27.87 -31.54 23.96
N ARG A 53 -26.86 -32.18 24.57
CA ARG A 53 -25.46 -32.03 24.15
C ARG A 53 -25.27 -32.37 22.66
N ARG A 54 -25.84 -33.48 22.19
CA ARG A 54 -25.73 -33.87 20.76
C ARG A 54 -26.41 -32.87 19.85
N ARG A 55 -27.57 -32.35 20.25
CA ARG A 55 -28.28 -31.29 19.52
C ARG A 55 -27.46 -30.01 19.43
N GLU A 56 -26.87 -29.57 20.54
CA GLU A 56 -25.97 -28.42 20.58
C GLU A 56 -24.75 -28.62 19.69
N THR A 57 -24.10 -29.79 19.73
CA THR A 57 -22.96 -30.08 18.84
C THR A 57 -23.34 -30.09 17.38
N ALA A 58 -24.49 -30.67 17.03
CA ALA A 58 -24.98 -30.71 15.66
C ALA A 58 -25.32 -29.30 15.15
N PHE A 59 -25.96 -28.48 15.99
CA PHE A 59 -26.24 -27.08 15.71
C PHE A 59 -24.94 -26.29 15.45
N ARG A 60 -23.94 -26.44 16.33
CA ARG A 60 -22.65 -25.79 16.18
C ARG A 60 -21.93 -26.20 14.89
N TRP A 61 -21.91 -27.48 14.55
CA TRP A 61 -21.30 -27.95 13.30
C TRP A 61 -22.02 -27.41 12.06
N ASN A 62 -23.35 -27.38 12.07
CA ASN A 62 -24.12 -26.78 10.97
C ASN A 62 -23.75 -25.31 10.77
N GLU A 63 -23.68 -24.53 11.85
CA GLU A 63 -23.31 -23.11 11.77
C GLU A 63 -21.91 -22.91 11.17
N VAL A 64 -20.93 -23.73 11.59
CA VAL A 64 -19.57 -23.67 11.06
C VAL A 64 -19.50 -24.11 9.59
N LEU A 65 -20.29 -25.12 9.18
CA LEU A 65 -20.40 -25.53 7.77
C LEU A 65 -21.01 -24.44 6.90
N ASP A 66 -22.08 -23.81 7.36
CA ASP A 66 -22.74 -22.74 6.62
C ASP A 66 -21.82 -21.51 6.49
N LEU A 67 -21.05 -21.20 7.54
CA LEU A 67 -19.99 -20.19 7.48
C LEU A 67 -18.93 -20.58 6.45
N ALA A 68 -18.44 -21.82 6.48
CA ALA A 68 -17.42 -22.30 5.54
C ALA A 68 -17.90 -22.20 4.07
N GLU A 69 -19.17 -22.53 3.81
CA GLU A 69 -19.76 -22.41 2.48
C GLU A 69 -19.90 -20.95 2.03
N ARG A 70 -20.25 -20.03 2.93
CA ARG A 70 -20.25 -18.58 2.62
C ARG A 70 -18.86 -18.08 2.28
N LEU A 71 -17.83 -18.49 3.03
CA LEU A 71 -16.45 -18.12 2.73
C LEU A 71 -15.98 -18.69 1.39
N TYR A 72 -16.37 -19.93 1.08
CA TYR A 72 -16.08 -20.54 -0.22
C TYR A 72 -16.71 -19.72 -1.36
N GLN A 73 -17.97 -19.31 -1.21
CA GLN A 73 -18.65 -18.46 -2.19
C GLN A 73 -18.02 -17.06 -2.30
N ALA A 74 -17.49 -16.52 -1.20
CA ALA A 74 -16.79 -15.24 -1.18
C ALA A 74 -15.39 -15.29 -1.83
N GLY A 75 -14.88 -16.48 -2.19
CA GLY A 75 -13.55 -16.65 -2.75
C GLY A 75 -12.44 -16.85 -1.72
N GLU A 76 -12.78 -16.90 -0.43
CA GLU A 76 -11.81 -17.07 0.66
C GLU A 76 -11.55 -18.55 0.95
N TRP A 77 -10.93 -19.25 0.00
CA TRP A 77 -10.82 -20.71 0.02
C TRP A 77 -9.97 -21.25 1.18
N LYS A 78 -8.92 -20.54 1.58
CA LYS A 78 -8.05 -20.93 2.72
C LYS A 78 -8.79 -20.85 4.05
N HIS A 79 -9.55 -19.77 4.27
CA HIS A 79 -10.36 -19.64 5.47
C HIS A 79 -11.48 -20.69 5.49
N ALA A 80 -12.14 -20.92 4.36
CA ALA A 80 -13.14 -21.98 4.23
C ALA A 80 -12.55 -23.37 4.54
N GLU A 81 -11.38 -23.69 4.00
CA GLU A 81 -10.66 -24.95 4.26
C GLU A 81 -10.41 -25.15 5.76
N SER A 82 -9.96 -24.10 6.47
CA SER A 82 -9.70 -24.18 7.91
C SER A 82 -10.96 -24.53 8.71
N LYS A 83 -12.13 -24.02 8.31
CA LYS A 83 -13.42 -24.28 8.96
C LYS A 83 -13.91 -25.69 8.67
N PHE A 84 -13.76 -26.18 7.45
CA PHE A 84 -14.07 -27.57 7.13
C PHE A 84 -13.14 -28.55 7.84
N ARG A 85 -11.84 -28.25 7.93
CA ARG A 85 -10.87 -29.07 8.68
C ARG A 85 -11.16 -29.12 10.17
N LEU A 86 -11.63 -28.01 10.76
CA LEU A 86 -12.04 -27.97 12.16
C LEU A 86 -13.09 -29.05 12.43
N ILE A 87 -14.13 -29.13 11.59
CA ILE A 87 -15.19 -30.12 11.75
C ILE A 87 -14.68 -31.53 11.45
N LEU A 88 -13.82 -31.68 10.44
CA LEU A 88 -13.22 -32.97 10.09
C LEU A 88 -12.42 -33.56 11.27
N ASN A 89 -11.74 -32.73 12.05
CA ASN A 89 -11.00 -33.15 13.24
C ASN A 89 -11.90 -33.46 14.44
N GLU A 90 -13.06 -32.81 14.55
CA GLU A 90 -14.03 -33.05 15.63
C GLU A 90 -14.98 -34.22 15.37
N THR A 91 -15.06 -34.68 14.12
CA THR A 91 -16.05 -35.68 13.67
C THR A 91 -15.39 -36.95 13.18
N ASP A 92 -16.02 -38.08 13.50
CA ASP A 92 -15.58 -39.39 13.03
C ASP A 92 -16.51 -39.93 11.93
N GLY A 93 -15.97 -40.78 11.05
CA GLY A 93 -16.71 -41.40 9.94
C GLY A 93 -17.69 -42.52 10.32
N GLN A 94 -17.64 -43.04 11.56
CA GLN A 94 -18.43 -44.22 11.99
C GLN A 94 -19.60 -43.88 12.93
N SER A 95 -19.62 -42.68 13.48
CA SER A 95 -20.61 -42.25 14.49
C SER A 95 -21.82 -41.56 13.84
N PHE A 96 -22.71 -40.98 14.67
CA PHE A 96 -23.78 -40.09 14.20
C PHE A 96 -23.23 -38.89 13.40
N SER A 97 -21.95 -38.57 13.60
CA SER A 97 -21.23 -37.49 12.91
C SER A 97 -20.75 -37.84 11.49
N SER A 98 -21.00 -39.06 11.00
CA SER A 98 -20.50 -39.53 9.70
C SER A 98 -20.89 -38.64 8.52
N GLY A 99 -22.13 -38.14 8.51
CA GLY A 99 -22.60 -37.20 7.47
C GLY A 99 -21.84 -35.87 7.48
N TYR A 100 -21.54 -35.33 8.66
CA TYR A 100 -20.74 -34.12 8.82
C TYR A 100 -19.30 -34.31 8.40
N HIS A 101 -18.72 -35.46 8.75
CA HIS A 101 -17.37 -35.83 8.37
C HIS A 101 -17.25 -35.91 6.84
N GLN A 102 -18.20 -36.58 6.16
CA GLN A 102 -18.22 -36.68 4.71
C GLN A 102 -18.43 -35.32 4.02
N ARG A 103 -19.37 -34.48 4.51
CA ARG A 103 -19.59 -33.13 3.96
C ARG A 103 -18.33 -32.27 4.11
N SER A 104 -17.68 -32.32 5.27
CA SER A 104 -16.45 -31.56 5.52
C SER A 104 -15.29 -32.04 4.62
N ARG A 105 -15.13 -33.35 4.46
CA ARG A 105 -14.12 -33.95 3.56
C ARG A 105 -14.30 -33.49 2.11
N ILE A 106 -15.53 -33.51 1.61
CA ILE A 106 -15.87 -33.00 0.27
C ILE A 106 -15.63 -31.48 0.19
N GLY A 107 -15.97 -30.73 1.25
CA GLY A 107 -15.74 -29.29 1.34
C GLY A 107 -14.26 -28.92 1.24
N VAL A 108 -13.39 -29.63 1.98
CA VAL A 108 -11.93 -29.45 1.92
C VAL A 108 -11.42 -29.74 0.50
N ALA A 109 -11.83 -30.85 -0.11
CA ALA A 109 -11.42 -31.20 -1.46
C ALA A 109 -11.83 -30.12 -2.48
N LYS A 110 -13.04 -29.56 -2.38
CA LYS A 110 -13.50 -28.46 -3.23
C LYS A 110 -12.66 -27.18 -3.07
N CYS A 111 -12.32 -26.82 -1.84
CA CYS A 111 -11.48 -25.64 -1.56
C CYS A 111 -10.10 -25.78 -2.18
N LEU A 112 -9.47 -26.96 -2.04
CA LEU A 112 -8.16 -27.25 -2.62
C LEU A 112 -8.17 -27.23 -4.15
N VAL A 113 -9.22 -27.75 -4.77
CA VAL A 113 -9.38 -27.69 -6.23
C VAL A 113 -9.54 -26.25 -6.70
N ALA A 114 -10.35 -25.44 -6.02
CA ALA A 114 -10.48 -24.02 -6.35
C ALA A 114 -9.12 -23.29 -6.24
N GLU A 115 -8.37 -23.53 -5.16
CA GLU A 115 -7.02 -22.97 -4.97
C GLU A 115 -6.05 -23.40 -6.07
N ALA A 116 -6.04 -24.68 -6.42
CA ALA A 116 -5.22 -25.19 -7.52
C ALA A 116 -5.57 -24.54 -8.86
N MET A 117 -6.85 -24.27 -9.12
CA MET A 117 -7.28 -23.60 -10.35
C MET A 117 -6.78 -22.15 -10.43
N ALA A 118 -6.82 -21.38 -9.33
CA ALA A 118 -6.20 -20.05 -9.33
C ALA A 118 -4.69 -20.11 -9.51
N MET A 119 -4.00 -21.04 -8.85
CA MET A 119 -2.55 -21.22 -9.04
C MET A 119 -2.21 -21.59 -10.49
N LYS A 120 -3.07 -22.36 -11.15
CA LYS A 120 -2.95 -22.66 -12.58
C LYS A 120 -3.10 -21.40 -13.43
N GLU A 121 -4.06 -20.53 -13.12
CA GLU A 121 -4.24 -19.23 -13.81
C GLU A 121 -3.04 -18.29 -13.60
N GLU A 122 -2.42 -18.31 -12.41
CA GLU A 122 -1.15 -17.62 -12.13
C GLU A 122 0.06 -18.23 -12.87
N GLY A 123 -0.09 -19.40 -13.49
CA GLY A 123 0.97 -20.12 -14.19
C GLY A 123 1.81 -21.06 -13.32
N LYS A 124 1.46 -21.23 -12.04
CA LYS A 124 2.13 -22.13 -11.08
C LYS A 124 1.57 -23.55 -11.16
N ILE A 125 1.76 -24.19 -12.31
CA ILE A 125 1.19 -25.52 -12.62
C ILE A 125 1.69 -26.61 -11.64
N GLY A 126 2.96 -26.54 -11.22
CA GLY A 126 3.53 -27.52 -10.28
C GLY A 126 2.88 -27.50 -8.90
N GLU A 127 2.66 -26.31 -8.33
CA GLU A 127 1.97 -26.15 -7.04
C GLU A 127 0.51 -26.58 -7.13
N ALA A 128 -0.17 -26.21 -8.22
CA ALA A 128 -1.54 -26.65 -8.50
C ALA A 128 -1.65 -28.19 -8.55
N ALA A 129 -0.71 -28.87 -9.22
CA ALA A 129 -0.69 -30.32 -9.29
C ALA A 129 -0.52 -30.98 -7.90
N ILE A 130 0.26 -30.37 -7.01
CA ILE A 130 0.42 -30.85 -5.63
C ILE A 130 -0.89 -30.71 -4.85
N LEU A 131 -1.56 -29.55 -4.94
CA LEU A 131 -2.83 -29.31 -4.25
C LEU A 131 -3.95 -30.25 -4.72
N ILE A 132 -4.05 -30.52 -6.03
CA ILE A 132 -5.05 -31.48 -6.53
C ILE A 132 -4.74 -32.91 -6.06
N LYS A 133 -3.46 -33.32 -6.01
CA LYS A 133 -3.08 -34.61 -5.41
C LYS A 133 -3.44 -34.69 -3.92
N GLN A 134 -3.28 -33.59 -3.17
CA GLN A 134 -3.72 -33.53 -1.77
C GLN A 134 -5.25 -33.68 -1.67
N ALA A 135 -6.00 -33.03 -2.56
CA ALA A 135 -7.45 -33.16 -2.61
C ALA A 135 -7.89 -34.61 -2.93
N GLU A 136 -7.21 -35.29 -3.86
CA GLU A 136 -7.45 -36.70 -4.19
C GLU A 136 -7.23 -37.63 -2.99
N ASN A 137 -6.17 -37.39 -2.21
CA ASN A 137 -5.91 -38.16 -0.99
C ASN A 137 -7.01 -37.97 0.06
N ILE A 138 -7.62 -36.79 0.12
CA ILE A 138 -8.69 -36.47 1.07
C ILE A 138 -10.02 -37.07 0.60
N ASP A 139 -10.34 -37.05 -0.69
CA ASP A 139 -11.55 -37.65 -1.24
C ASP A 139 -11.28 -38.67 -2.37
N PRO A 140 -10.83 -39.91 -2.01
CA PRO A 140 -10.52 -40.95 -2.98
C PRO A 140 -11.74 -41.46 -3.78
N GLN A 141 -12.96 -41.16 -3.32
CA GLN A 141 -14.19 -41.61 -3.97
C GLN A 141 -14.50 -40.82 -5.25
N ASN A 142 -13.93 -39.62 -5.40
CA ASN A 142 -14.21 -38.75 -6.53
C ASN A 142 -13.32 -39.08 -7.74
N ARG A 143 -13.87 -39.87 -8.67
CA ARG A 143 -13.18 -40.22 -9.92
C ARG A 143 -12.85 -39.01 -10.81
N ALA A 144 -13.62 -37.92 -10.73
CA ALA A 144 -13.32 -36.72 -11.51
C ALA A 144 -12.04 -36.03 -11.01
N LEU A 145 -11.82 -36.07 -9.70
CA LEU A 145 -10.63 -35.50 -9.06
C LEU A 145 -9.36 -36.28 -9.43
N ALA A 146 -9.42 -37.61 -9.44
CA ALA A 146 -8.33 -38.48 -9.91
C ALA A 146 -7.97 -38.25 -11.38
N LYS A 147 -8.96 -37.90 -12.23
CA LYS A 147 -8.66 -37.50 -13.61
C LYS A 147 -7.99 -36.13 -13.68
N GLN A 148 -8.44 -35.17 -12.88
CA GLN A 148 -7.86 -33.84 -12.83
C GLN A 148 -6.42 -33.86 -12.30
N SER A 149 -6.14 -34.68 -11.28
CA SER A 149 -4.79 -34.84 -10.73
C SER A 149 -3.83 -35.40 -11.78
N ALA A 150 -4.24 -36.45 -12.50
CA ALA A 150 -3.47 -37.04 -13.58
C ALA A 150 -3.16 -36.02 -14.69
N VAL A 151 -4.18 -35.29 -15.16
CA VAL A 151 -4.03 -34.27 -16.21
C VAL A 151 -3.06 -33.17 -15.78
N LEU A 152 -3.22 -32.61 -14.58
CA LEU A 152 -2.31 -31.56 -14.10
C LEU A 152 -0.89 -32.07 -13.86
N SER A 153 -0.73 -33.32 -13.38
CA SER A 153 0.60 -33.90 -13.23
C SER A 153 1.28 -34.09 -14.57
N GLU A 154 0.57 -34.56 -15.60
CA GLU A 154 1.14 -34.64 -16.94
C GLU A 154 1.46 -33.27 -17.53
N GLU A 155 0.62 -32.25 -17.29
CA GLU A 155 0.89 -30.87 -17.72
C GLU A 155 2.17 -30.32 -17.05
N SER A 156 2.33 -30.56 -15.74
CA SER A 156 3.52 -30.22 -14.97
C SER A 156 4.76 -30.95 -15.52
N ASP A 157 4.66 -32.26 -15.72
CA ASP A 157 5.76 -33.09 -16.21
C ASP A 157 6.17 -32.70 -17.64
N LYS A 158 5.20 -32.38 -18.51
CA LYS A 158 5.47 -31.87 -19.87
C LYS A 158 6.19 -30.52 -19.82
N ALA A 159 5.86 -29.65 -18.85
CA ALA A 159 6.54 -28.37 -18.67
C ALA A 159 8.00 -28.57 -18.25
N SER A 160 8.29 -29.48 -17.32
CA SER A 160 9.66 -29.81 -16.91
C SER A 160 10.44 -30.59 -17.98
N ASP A 161 9.79 -31.55 -18.65
CA ASP A 161 10.41 -32.44 -19.64
C ASP A 161 10.92 -31.70 -20.87
N ARG A 162 10.25 -30.63 -21.29
CA ARG A 162 10.73 -29.77 -22.39
C ARG A 162 12.11 -29.18 -22.09
N LEU A 163 12.40 -28.92 -20.81
CA LEU A 163 13.70 -28.43 -20.38
C LEU A 163 14.69 -29.61 -20.26
N ASN A 164 14.27 -30.71 -19.61
CA ASN A 164 15.18 -31.79 -19.22
C ASN A 164 15.57 -32.76 -20.35
N LYS A 165 14.81 -32.86 -21.45
CA LYS A 165 15.08 -33.85 -22.51
C LYS A 165 16.19 -33.47 -23.49
N ASN A 166 16.66 -32.22 -23.48
CA ASN A 166 17.73 -31.82 -24.40
C ASN A 166 19.10 -32.12 -23.79
N PRO A 167 19.87 -33.10 -24.30
CA PRO A 167 21.20 -33.41 -23.76
C PRO A 167 22.20 -32.26 -23.94
N ALA A 168 21.92 -31.29 -24.82
CA ALA A 168 22.71 -30.07 -24.96
C ALA A 168 22.42 -29.02 -23.87
N LEU A 169 21.38 -29.21 -23.06
CA LEU A 169 21.05 -28.32 -21.95
C LEU A 169 21.82 -28.73 -20.70
N THR A 170 23.09 -28.32 -20.64
CA THR A 170 23.92 -28.47 -19.43
C THR A 170 23.48 -27.47 -18.35
N GLU A 171 23.62 -27.82 -17.07
CA GLU A 171 23.37 -26.91 -15.94
C GLU A 171 24.17 -25.60 -16.05
N ASP A 172 25.41 -25.68 -16.52
CA ASP A 172 26.27 -24.53 -16.82
C ASP A 172 25.65 -23.59 -17.88
N LEU A 173 24.93 -24.15 -18.85
CA LEU A 173 24.24 -23.36 -19.87
C LEU A 173 23.00 -22.69 -19.27
N ILE A 174 22.22 -23.41 -18.47
CA ILE A 174 21.03 -22.87 -17.77
C ILE A 174 21.44 -21.71 -16.87
N SER A 175 22.49 -21.89 -16.06
CA SER A 175 22.99 -20.85 -15.16
C SER A 175 23.47 -19.61 -15.94
N LYS A 176 24.33 -19.77 -16.95
CA LYS A 176 24.81 -18.66 -17.79
C LYS A 176 23.68 -17.95 -18.53
N THR A 177 22.74 -18.68 -19.12
CA THR A 177 21.59 -18.06 -19.80
C THR A 177 20.67 -17.32 -18.84
N SER A 178 20.49 -17.82 -17.62
CA SER A 178 19.75 -17.13 -16.56
C SER A 178 20.44 -15.84 -16.13
N GLU A 179 21.77 -15.85 -16.01
CA GLU A 179 22.59 -14.70 -15.66
C GLU A 179 22.56 -13.63 -16.76
N ILE A 180 22.74 -14.04 -18.02
CA ILE A 180 22.61 -13.17 -19.20
C ILE A 180 21.23 -12.48 -19.21
N LYS A 181 20.15 -13.23 -18.97
CA LYS A 181 18.79 -12.65 -18.92
C LYS A 181 18.66 -11.62 -17.80
N LYS A 182 19.18 -11.90 -16.61
CA LYS A 182 19.17 -10.97 -15.47
C LYS A 182 19.93 -9.68 -15.79
N LEU A 183 21.15 -9.79 -16.34
CA LEU A 183 21.97 -8.64 -16.71
C LEU A 183 21.32 -7.80 -17.83
N LEU A 184 20.72 -8.44 -18.84
CA LEU A 184 20.00 -7.76 -19.91
C LEU A 184 18.75 -7.02 -19.41
N ALA A 185 18.02 -7.58 -18.45
CA ALA A 185 16.87 -6.92 -17.84
C ALA A 185 17.31 -5.74 -16.96
N MET A 186 18.37 -5.91 -16.18
CA MET A 186 18.94 -4.85 -15.34
C MET A 186 19.48 -3.69 -16.20
N SER A 187 20.11 -3.97 -17.34
CA SER A 187 20.57 -2.92 -18.24
C SER A 187 19.42 -2.13 -18.85
N ASP A 188 18.28 -2.76 -19.16
CA ASP A 188 17.08 -2.05 -19.62
C ASP A 188 16.56 -1.09 -18.55
N GLN A 189 16.37 -1.57 -17.32
CA GLN A 189 15.94 -0.76 -16.18
C GLN A 189 16.88 0.42 -15.91
N LEU A 190 18.19 0.20 -15.97
CA LEU A 190 19.20 1.26 -15.83
C LEU A 190 19.15 2.26 -16.99
N THR A 191 18.84 1.80 -18.20
CA THR A 191 18.70 2.67 -19.38
C THR A 191 17.44 3.53 -19.30
N GLU A 192 16.34 2.97 -18.79
CA GLU A 192 15.07 3.68 -18.53
C GLU A 192 15.24 4.76 -17.46
N THR A 193 16.00 4.47 -16.39
CA THR A 193 16.33 5.44 -15.34
C THR A 193 17.40 6.45 -15.73
N GLY A 194 17.97 6.36 -16.95
CA GLY A 194 19.00 7.27 -17.46
C GLY A 194 20.42 7.02 -16.95
N GLN A 195 20.65 5.92 -16.22
CA GLN A 195 21.94 5.52 -15.68
C GLN A 195 22.81 4.81 -16.74
N TYR A 196 23.16 5.51 -17.81
CA TYR A 196 23.78 4.91 -19.00
C TYR A 196 25.14 4.24 -18.75
N ARG A 197 25.96 4.79 -17.85
CA ARG A 197 27.28 4.19 -17.53
C ARG A 197 27.13 2.80 -16.89
N LEU A 198 26.27 2.69 -15.88
CA LEU A 198 26.01 1.42 -15.20
C LEU A 198 25.35 0.42 -16.15
N ALA A 199 24.41 0.87 -16.99
CA ALA A 199 23.80 0.03 -18.02
C ALA A 199 24.85 -0.52 -19.01
N ARG A 200 25.84 0.30 -19.41
CA ARG A 200 26.95 -0.13 -20.27
C ARG A 200 27.79 -1.23 -19.61
N GLU A 201 28.13 -1.05 -18.33
CA GLU A 201 28.89 -2.04 -17.54
C GLU A 201 28.16 -3.40 -17.49
N ARG A 202 26.83 -3.41 -17.26
CA ARG A 202 26.05 -4.67 -17.27
C ARG A 202 26.00 -5.34 -18.64
N LEU A 203 25.99 -4.57 -19.72
CA LEU A 203 26.07 -5.11 -21.07
C LEU A 203 27.47 -5.66 -21.39
N ASP A 204 28.52 -5.06 -20.85
CA ASP A 204 29.88 -5.61 -20.93
C ASP A 204 30.01 -6.92 -20.14
N ASP A 205 29.37 -7.03 -18.97
CA ASP A 205 29.28 -8.30 -18.23
C ASP A 205 28.65 -9.41 -19.08
N VAL A 206 27.59 -9.11 -19.84
CA VAL A 206 26.99 -10.08 -20.77
C VAL A 206 27.98 -10.51 -21.84
N ILE A 207 28.76 -9.59 -22.41
CA ILE A 207 29.77 -9.91 -23.43
C ILE A 207 30.93 -10.72 -22.84
N ARG A 208 31.26 -10.55 -21.56
CA ARG A 208 32.24 -11.39 -20.86
C ARG A 208 31.77 -12.84 -20.75
N ILE A 209 30.47 -13.07 -20.53
CA ILE A 209 29.87 -14.41 -20.46
C ILE A 209 29.70 -15.01 -21.85
N ASP A 210 29.11 -14.26 -22.78
CA ASP A 210 28.88 -14.64 -24.18
C ASP A 210 29.36 -13.53 -25.13
N PRO A 211 30.59 -13.66 -25.67
CA PRO A 211 31.16 -12.68 -26.58
C PRO A 211 30.34 -12.43 -27.85
N TYR A 212 29.51 -13.40 -28.28
CA TYR A 212 28.78 -13.36 -29.56
C TYR A 212 27.30 -12.98 -29.40
N ASN A 213 26.89 -12.54 -28.21
CA ASN A 213 25.50 -12.15 -27.96
C ASN A 213 25.08 -10.92 -28.80
N ARG A 214 24.22 -11.15 -29.80
CA ARG A 214 23.72 -10.09 -30.71
C ARG A 214 22.85 -9.07 -29.98
N ALA A 215 22.04 -9.50 -29.01
CA ALA A 215 21.13 -8.62 -28.29
C ALA A 215 21.91 -7.60 -27.43
N ALA A 216 22.97 -8.05 -26.74
CA ALA A 216 23.82 -7.17 -25.97
C ALA A 216 24.49 -6.10 -26.85
N ARG A 217 25.06 -6.50 -27.99
CA ARG A 217 25.68 -5.57 -28.95
C ARG A 217 24.69 -4.54 -29.50
N ALA A 218 23.50 -4.98 -29.92
CA ALA A 218 22.46 -4.07 -30.39
C ALA A 218 22.03 -3.08 -29.30
N LYS A 219 21.89 -3.52 -28.05
CA LYS A 219 21.55 -2.64 -26.92
C LYS A 219 22.66 -1.63 -26.63
N ILE A 220 23.92 -2.01 -26.76
CA ILE A 220 25.06 -1.10 -26.60
C ILE A 220 24.98 0.03 -27.61
N GLU A 221 24.72 -0.27 -28.89
CA GLU A 221 24.58 0.76 -29.92
C GLU A 221 23.45 1.74 -29.60
N VAL A 222 22.29 1.23 -29.18
CA VAL A 222 21.14 2.07 -28.77
C VAL A 222 21.49 2.92 -27.55
N LEU A 223 22.17 2.34 -26.57
CA LEU A 223 22.58 3.02 -25.34
C LEU A 223 23.57 4.15 -25.62
N GLU A 224 24.58 3.93 -26.47
CA GLU A 224 25.54 4.98 -26.83
C GLU A 224 24.87 6.13 -27.59
N LYS A 225 23.91 5.83 -28.48
CA LYS A 225 23.08 6.88 -29.11
C LYS A 225 22.32 7.72 -28.08
N LYS A 226 21.68 7.08 -27.10
CA LYS A 226 20.99 7.79 -26.00
C LYS A 226 21.96 8.63 -25.16
N ARG A 227 23.15 8.11 -24.88
CA ARG A 227 24.19 8.80 -24.13
C ARG A 227 24.66 10.06 -24.87
N LEU A 228 24.89 9.98 -26.19
CA LEU A 228 25.25 11.13 -27.02
C LEU A 228 24.15 12.19 -27.02
N LEU A 229 22.90 11.81 -27.25
CA LEU A 229 21.76 12.75 -27.21
C LEU A 229 21.63 13.44 -25.85
N ALA A 230 21.83 12.68 -24.75
CA ALA A 230 21.84 13.23 -23.41
C ALA A 230 23.01 14.21 -23.19
N ALA A 231 24.19 13.94 -23.76
CA ALA A 231 25.32 14.87 -23.70
C ALA A 231 25.05 16.16 -24.49
N ASP A 232 24.48 16.05 -25.69
CA ASP A 232 24.11 17.20 -26.53
C ASP A 232 23.08 18.10 -25.83
N SER A 233 22.05 17.49 -25.21
CA SER A 233 21.03 18.24 -24.46
C SER A 233 21.64 19.01 -23.28
N ARG A 234 22.57 18.39 -22.53
CA ARG A 234 23.29 19.05 -21.42
C ARG A 234 24.16 20.19 -21.92
N PHE A 235 24.86 19.99 -23.04
CA PHE A 235 25.68 21.04 -23.65
C PHE A 235 24.84 22.24 -24.08
N ARG A 236 23.70 21.99 -24.76
CA ARG A 236 22.76 23.06 -25.16
C ARG A 236 22.21 23.82 -23.95
N ALA A 237 21.77 23.10 -22.92
CA ALA A 237 21.27 23.73 -21.69
C ALA A 237 22.33 24.60 -21.00
N SER A 238 23.60 24.14 -20.95
CA SER A 238 24.71 24.93 -20.41
C SER A 238 24.95 26.20 -21.23
N ARG A 239 24.95 26.08 -22.57
CA ARG A 239 25.09 27.22 -23.49
C ARG A 239 23.95 28.22 -23.34
N GLU A 240 22.71 27.75 -23.23
CA GLU A 240 21.55 28.61 -23.03
C GLU A 240 21.64 29.40 -21.71
N LYS A 241 22.06 28.75 -20.62
CA LYS A 241 22.32 29.44 -19.34
C LYS A 241 23.39 30.51 -19.47
N ALA A 242 24.51 30.20 -20.11
CA ALA A 242 25.57 31.18 -20.34
C ALA A 242 25.08 32.38 -21.19
N LEU A 243 24.25 32.13 -22.22
CA LEU A 243 23.63 33.21 -23.00
C LEU A 243 22.63 34.02 -22.17
N ALA A 244 21.86 33.38 -21.30
CA ALA A 244 20.95 34.05 -20.38
C ALA A 244 21.69 34.99 -19.42
N GLU A 245 22.79 34.52 -18.82
CA GLU A 245 23.67 35.33 -17.95
C GLU A 245 24.22 36.56 -18.69
N VAL A 246 24.63 36.39 -19.95
CA VAL A 246 25.02 37.53 -20.79
C VAL A 246 23.83 38.47 -20.94
N THR A 247 22.66 38.00 -21.39
CA THR A 247 21.50 38.88 -21.58
C THR A 247 21.08 39.62 -20.30
N GLU A 248 21.17 38.98 -19.14
CA GLU A 248 20.93 39.59 -17.83
C GLU A 248 21.94 40.70 -17.51
N ALA A 249 23.23 40.50 -17.84
CA ALA A 249 24.24 41.54 -17.67
C ALA A 249 24.03 42.75 -18.58
N TRP A 250 23.34 42.59 -19.73
CA TRP A 250 22.99 43.69 -20.64
C TRP A 250 21.68 44.40 -20.27
N LEU A 251 20.84 43.81 -19.41
CA LEU A 251 19.60 44.45 -18.96
C LEU A 251 19.94 45.66 -18.05
N PRO A 252 19.26 46.80 -18.23
CA PRO A 252 19.42 47.91 -17.28
C PRO A 252 19.00 47.44 -15.89
N PRO A 253 19.62 47.98 -14.81
CA PRO A 253 19.25 47.59 -13.46
C PRO A 253 17.74 47.81 -13.27
N PRO A 254 17.03 46.86 -12.64
CA PRO A 254 15.59 46.99 -12.46
C PRO A 254 15.29 48.30 -11.72
N PRO A 255 14.18 48.98 -12.06
CA PRO A 255 13.83 50.23 -11.40
C PRO A 255 13.80 50.01 -9.88
N ALA A 256 14.38 50.95 -9.14
CA ALA A 256 14.43 50.87 -7.69
C ALA A 256 13.02 50.61 -7.15
N LYS A 257 12.87 49.54 -6.35
CA LYS A 257 11.60 49.25 -5.69
C LYS A 257 11.31 50.39 -4.73
N VAL A 258 10.39 51.28 -5.11
CA VAL A 258 9.95 52.37 -4.24
C VAL A 258 8.96 51.79 -3.26
N ASP A 259 9.32 51.73 -1.98
CA ASP A 259 8.36 51.40 -0.93
C ASP A 259 7.26 52.46 -0.93
N ALA A 260 6.03 52.07 -1.30
CA ALA A 260 4.88 52.98 -1.39
C ALA A 260 4.59 53.73 -0.08
N LYS A 261 5.10 53.21 1.05
CA LYS A 261 4.97 53.84 2.39
C LYS A 261 5.95 54.99 2.65
N ARG A 262 6.94 55.21 1.77
CA ARG A 262 7.89 56.35 1.81
C ARG A 262 7.65 57.34 0.67
N LEU A 263 6.39 57.57 0.28
CA LEU A 263 6.07 58.69 -0.59
C LEU A 263 6.41 59.98 0.15
N ARG A 264 7.50 60.65 -0.24
CA ARG A 264 7.84 61.97 0.29
C ARG A 264 6.62 62.86 0.03
N SER A 265 6.12 63.51 1.07
CA SER A 265 5.15 64.60 0.92
C SER A 265 5.77 65.59 -0.07
N SER A 266 5.18 65.71 -1.26
CA SER A 266 5.56 66.74 -2.21
C SER A 266 5.47 68.07 -1.47
N GLY A 267 6.62 68.70 -1.21
CA GLY A 267 6.65 70.02 -0.61
C GLY A 267 5.84 70.93 -1.52
N THR A 268 4.81 71.57 -0.98
CA THR A 268 3.99 72.54 -1.68
C THR A 268 4.92 73.52 -2.40
N ALA A 269 4.88 73.53 -3.74
CA ALA A 269 5.58 74.55 -4.51
C ALA A 269 5.07 75.92 -4.02
N GLY A 270 5.99 76.76 -3.53
CA GLY A 270 5.65 78.11 -3.09
C GLY A 270 4.83 78.83 -4.17
N SER A 271 3.85 79.63 -3.75
CA SER A 271 3.03 80.43 -4.67
C SER A 271 3.94 81.17 -5.65
N SER A 272 3.72 80.99 -6.95
CA SER A 272 4.48 81.74 -7.95
C SER A 272 4.28 83.24 -7.71
N ASN A 273 5.30 84.06 -8.01
CA ASN A 273 5.25 85.52 -7.84
C ASN A 273 3.98 86.15 -8.46
N VAL A 274 3.45 85.54 -9.52
CA VAL A 274 2.19 85.95 -10.17
C VAL A 274 0.97 85.81 -9.24
N ALA A 275 0.89 84.72 -8.47
CA ALA A 275 -0.19 84.51 -7.52
C ALA A 275 -0.13 85.52 -6.36
N GLU A 276 1.07 85.93 -5.95
CA GLU A 276 1.27 86.98 -4.93
C GLU A 276 0.89 88.37 -5.46
N ILE A 277 1.22 88.68 -6.71
CA ILE A 277 0.82 89.94 -7.37
C ILE A 277 -0.70 90.03 -7.51
N LEU A 278 -1.39 88.95 -7.89
CA LEU A 278 -2.86 88.95 -7.96
C LEU A 278 -3.52 89.10 -6.59
N LYS A 279 -2.93 88.50 -5.54
CA LYS A 279 -3.39 88.67 -4.16
C LYS A 279 -3.21 90.10 -3.67
N THR A 280 -2.12 90.77 -4.03
CA THR A 280 -1.88 92.17 -3.65
C THR A 280 -2.80 93.13 -4.41
N LEU A 281 -2.99 92.95 -5.72
CA LEU A 281 -3.94 93.74 -6.51
C LEU A 281 -5.38 93.65 -5.98
N SER A 282 -5.83 92.44 -5.63
CA SER A 282 -7.18 92.24 -5.08
C SER A 282 -7.39 92.83 -3.69
N SER A 283 -6.32 93.20 -2.98
CA SER A 283 -6.40 93.79 -1.64
C SER A 283 -6.53 95.32 -1.63
N ILE A 284 -6.25 96.00 -2.75
CA ILE A 284 -6.30 97.46 -2.83
C ILE A 284 -7.75 97.93 -3.01
N THR A 285 -8.28 98.63 -2.00
CA THR A 285 -9.59 99.30 -2.03
C THR A 285 -9.39 100.82 -2.06
N ILE A 286 -10.01 101.51 -3.02
CA ILE A 286 -9.95 102.97 -3.14
C ILE A 286 -11.16 103.56 -2.38
N PRO A 287 -10.95 104.33 -1.29
CA PRO A 287 -12.06 104.99 -0.60
C PRO A 287 -12.53 106.21 -1.40
N GLU A 288 -13.84 106.19 -1.70
CA GLU A 288 -14.72 107.25 -2.20
C GLU A 288 -14.10 108.44 -2.96
N LEU A 289 -14.37 108.49 -4.27
CA LEU A 289 -13.99 109.60 -5.15
C LEU A 289 -15.04 110.72 -5.11
N VAL A 290 -14.71 111.86 -4.52
CA VAL A 290 -15.52 113.08 -4.62
C VAL A 290 -14.99 113.93 -5.77
N PHE A 291 -15.70 113.93 -6.90
CA PHE A 291 -15.40 114.82 -8.02
C PHE A 291 -16.01 116.20 -7.76
N ASN A 292 -15.18 117.20 -7.47
CA ASN A 292 -15.60 118.60 -7.42
C ASN A 292 -15.52 119.19 -8.83
N ASP A 293 -16.53 118.93 -9.66
CA ASP A 293 -16.61 119.49 -11.00
C ASP A 293 -16.83 121.00 -10.93
N LYS A 294 -15.80 121.78 -11.25
CA LYS A 294 -15.95 123.18 -11.68
C LYS A 294 -16.27 123.17 -13.18
N PRO A 295 -17.43 123.68 -13.64
CA PRO A 295 -17.66 123.80 -15.08
C PRO A 295 -16.71 124.87 -15.66
N ILE A 296 -15.86 124.45 -16.60
CA ILE A 296 -14.98 125.33 -17.37
C ILE A 296 -15.77 125.94 -18.53
N ARG A 297 -15.88 127.27 -18.55
CA ARG A 297 -16.31 128.05 -19.72
C ARG A 297 -15.14 128.19 -20.68
N GLU A 298 -15.49 128.08 -21.95
CA GLU A 298 -14.66 128.09 -23.16
C GLU A 298 -13.78 129.35 -23.29
N ALA A 299 -12.58 129.14 -23.85
CA ALA A 299 -11.87 130.07 -24.70
C ALA A 299 -11.14 129.26 -25.79
#